data_AF-A0A2B7YXZ9-F1
#
_entry.id   AF-A0A2B7YXZ9-F1
#
_cell.length_a   1.000
_cell.length_b   1.000
_cell.length_c   1.000
_cell.angle_alpha   90.00
_cell.angle_beta   90.00
_cell.angle_gamma   90.00
#
_symmetry.space_group_name_H-M   'P 1'
#
loop_
_entity.id
_entity.type
_entity.pdbx_description
1 polymer ?
#
loop_
_entity_poly.entity_id
_entity_poly.type
_entity_poly.pdbx_seq_one_letter_code
_entity_poly.pdbx_strand_id
1 'polypeptide(L)'
;MGQANKADISVLTLEMAMTCYSTFDVDEEYLEELVCCEKDVADITECSITIHDRLPPSVDSLPKSTRTPLRRYWRTSHSLAPLLVDIILQFQDGLHGTIGRLWANYSRGTPFSPLHRLWLATKTSNDVNTSSAMVVFNVLDGTLLINGVPLTRLPRHYEQQDDFLRLFGERSFDVVPSTMPGMDFETRHEHFGHQIHFGMHDGNICLYKTTYTDFGLIPPLLNGVQSLVHGIRQRRVGNWKGVITAITLCFLPLESLSNLHIILDETGTLRVHLPRLKLDFVLRAEPGELESRQFRRMVMDADQSFGAFTGLLNKLVLRSVQGSARGVIIPHGNVTSESNQDHLHVRIDTGEASHVNSYFYMIDPQLGCLVDDGSLRCKLFKCYLHALTANCFLDSLTGKTGTEEALEILSAASTKSLVVLDQLDIELLLSIAQLAPNRQFYPAHEKSCKE
;
A
#
# COMPACT_ATOMS: atom_id res chain seq x y z
N MET A 1 -7.17 -20.63 -14.61
CA MET A 1 -6.18 -21.33 -15.46
C MET A 1 -4.71 -21.10 -15.04
N GLY A 2 -4.38 -20.10 -14.20
CA GLY A 2 -2.99 -19.82 -13.78
C GLY A 2 -2.45 -20.61 -12.56
N GLN A 3 -3.31 -21.10 -11.65
CA GLN A 3 -2.87 -21.81 -10.44
C GLN A 3 -2.31 -23.23 -10.71
N ALA A 4 -2.86 -23.95 -11.69
CA ALA A 4 -2.40 -25.30 -12.06
C ALA A 4 -0.96 -25.28 -12.61
N ASN A 5 -0.64 -24.35 -13.50
CA ASN A 5 0.69 -24.20 -14.09
C ASN A 5 1.78 -23.83 -13.06
N LYS A 6 1.45 -23.06 -12.01
CA LYS A 6 2.42 -22.62 -11.00
C LYS A 6 2.79 -23.73 -10.01
N ALA A 7 1.80 -24.55 -9.62
CA ALA A 7 2.04 -25.73 -8.81
C ALA A 7 2.92 -26.75 -9.56
N ASP A 8 2.66 -26.95 -10.85
CA ASP A 8 3.43 -27.89 -11.69
C ASP A 8 4.89 -27.45 -11.87
N ILE A 9 5.16 -26.16 -12.08
CA ILE A 9 6.54 -25.63 -12.20
C ILE A 9 7.33 -25.75 -10.89
N SER A 10 6.66 -25.55 -9.75
CA SER A 10 7.29 -25.68 -8.42
C SER A 10 7.74 -27.12 -8.16
N VAL A 11 6.87 -28.08 -8.44
CA VAL A 11 7.17 -29.51 -8.28
C VAL A 11 8.27 -29.95 -9.25
N LEU A 12 8.23 -29.50 -10.51
CA LEU A 12 9.27 -29.82 -11.49
C LEU A 12 10.66 -29.33 -11.04
N THR A 13 10.76 -28.12 -10.50
CA THR A 13 12.06 -27.60 -10.05
C THR A 13 12.57 -28.32 -8.81
N LEU A 14 11.67 -28.71 -7.89
CA LEU A 14 12.01 -29.54 -6.75
C LEU A 14 12.60 -30.90 -7.21
N GLU A 15 11.99 -31.52 -8.22
CA GLU A 15 12.48 -32.78 -8.81
C GLU A 15 13.85 -32.63 -9.50
N MET A 16 14.06 -31.52 -10.23
CA MET A 16 15.34 -31.20 -10.84
C MET A 16 16.45 -31.04 -9.79
N ALA A 17 16.20 -30.28 -8.72
CA ALA A 17 17.17 -30.06 -7.67
C ALA A 17 17.52 -31.37 -6.94
N MET A 18 16.54 -32.23 -6.65
CA MET A 18 16.79 -33.56 -6.05
C MET A 18 17.59 -34.48 -6.97
N THR A 19 17.34 -34.42 -8.27
CA THR A 19 18.07 -35.21 -9.26
C THR A 19 19.52 -34.75 -9.36
N CYS A 20 19.76 -33.43 -9.38
CA CYS A 20 21.10 -32.88 -9.34
C CYS A 20 21.81 -33.23 -8.03
N TYR A 21 21.16 -33.10 -6.87
CA TYR A 21 21.75 -33.50 -5.59
C TYR A 21 22.12 -35.00 -5.54
N SER A 22 21.34 -35.85 -6.21
CA SER A 22 21.60 -37.29 -6.25
C SER A 22 22.88 -37.68 -6.99
N THR A 23 23.48 -36.79 -7.79
CA THR A 23 24.78 -37.07 -8.43
C THR A 23 25.92 -37.09 -7.43
N PHE A 24 25.69 -36.58 -6.21
CA PHE A 24 26.65 -36.63 -5.10
C PHE A 24 26.44 -37.83 -4.16
N ASP A 25 25.51 -38.76 -4.46
CA ASP A 25 25.27 -39.99 -3.68
C ASP A 25 26.37 -41.03 -3.96
N VAL A 26 27.57 -40.76 -3.46
CA VAL A 26 28.76 -41.63 -3.54
C VAL A 26 29.18 -42.11 -2.14
N ASP A 27 29.97 -43.18 -2.09
CA ASP A 27 30.59 -43.63 -0.84
C ASP A 27 31.54 -42.55 -0.30
N GLU A 28 31.67 -42.49 1.04
CA GLU A 28 32.41 -41.43 1.76
C GLU A 28 33.84 -41.22 1.23
N GLU A 29 34.50 -42.29 0.79
CA GLU A 29 35.87 -42.27 0.26
C GLU A 29 36.03 -41.51 -1.06
N TYR A 30 34.97 -41.35 -1.86
CA TYR A 30 35.01 -40.64 -3.15
C TYR A 30 34.47 -39.22 -3.08
N LEU A 31 33.94 -38.78 -1.92
CA LEU A 31 33.29 -37.48 -1.82
C LEU A 31 34.27 -36.31 -2.03
N GLU A 32 35.48 -36.41 -1.50
CA GLU A 32 36.53 -35.38 -1.67
C GLU A 32 37.01 -35.28 -3.13
N GLU A 33 37.02 -36.40 -3.86
CA GLU A 33 37.36 -36.40 -5.30
C GLU A 33 36.23 -35.77 -6.14
N LEU A 34 34.98 -35.96 -5.72
CA LEU A 34 33.80 -35.46 -6.42
C LEU A 34 33.53 -33.98 -6.14
N VAL A 35 33.74 -33.51 -4.91
CA VAL A 35 33.56 -32.13 -4.48
C VAL A 35 34.92 -31.50 -4.27
N CYS A 36 35.63 -31.23 -5.37
CA CYS A 36 37.04 -30.85 -5.37
C CYS A 36 37.28 -29.36 -5.66
N CYS A 37 36.23 -28.60 -5.97
CA CYS A 37 36.33 -27.18 -6.23
C CYS A 37 35.15 -26.37 -5.70
N GLU A 38 35.30 -25.04 -5.70
CA GLU A 38 34.27 -24.09 -5.29
C GLU A 38 32.96 -24.26 -6.08
N LYS A 39 33.04 -24.65 -7.35
CA LYS A 39 31.86 -24.86 -8.18
C LYS A 39 31.01 -26.03 -7.69
N ASP A 40 31.65 -27.13 -7.29
CA ASP A 40 30.95 -28.32 -6.81
C ASP A 40 30.26 -28.03 -5.47
N VAL A 41 30.94 -27.28 -4.57
CA VAL A 41 30.34 -26.76 -3.34
C VAL A 41 29.16 -25.83 -3.64
N ALA A 42 29.28 -25.00 -4.67
CA ALA A 42 28.20 -24.10 -5.05
C ALA A 42 26.97 -24.87 -5.57
N ASP A 43 27.18 -25.86 -6.43
CA ASP A 43 26.11 -26.68 -7.02
C ASP A 43 25.37 -27.52 -5.96
N ILE A 44 26.10 -28.17 -5.04
CA ILE A 44 25.48 -29.00 -3.99
C ILE A 44 24.70 -28.15 -2.97
N THR A 45 25.23 -26.97 -2.59
CA THR A 45 24.56 -26.06 -1.64
C THR A 45 23.36 -25.37 -2.27
N GLU A 46 23.43 -25.00 -3.55
CA GLU A 46 22.28 -24.45 -4.28
C GLU A 46 21.14 -25.46 -4.40
N CYS A 47 21.48 -26.73 -4.67
CA CYS A 47 20.51 -27.81 -4.69
C CYS A 47 19.85 -28.00 -3.32
N SER A 48 20.62 -28.08 -2.23
CA SER A 48 20.04 -28.29 -0.89
C SER A 48 19.13 -27.14 -0.46
N ILE A 49 19.56 -25.89 -0.70
CA ILE A 49 18.74 -24.70 -0.42
C ILE A 49 17.46 -24.72 -1.24
N THR A 50 17.55 -25.00 -2.55
CA THR A 50 16.38 -25.05 -3.44
C THR A 50 15.38 -26.13 -3.03
N ILE A 51 15.87 -27.30 -2.59
CA ILE A 51 15.03 -28.40 -2.13
C ILE A 51 14.28 -28.00 -0.85
N HIS A 52 15.00 -27.43 0.13
CA HIS A 52 14.42 -26.93 1.38
C HIS A 52 13.31 -25.91 1.11
N ASP A 53 13.65 -24.92 0.28
CA ASP A 53 12.82 -23.76 -0.05
C ASP A 53 11.51 -24.11 -0.77
N ARG A 54 11.53 -25.15 -1.59
CA ARG A 54 10.38 -25.56 -2.41
C ARG A 54 9.59 -26.71 -1.80
N LEU A 55 9.98 -27.19 -0.62
CA LEU A 55 9.25 -28.25 0.07
C LEU A 55 7.89 -27.70 0.57
N PRO A 56 6.75 -28.33 0.24
CA PRO A 56 5.47 -27.92 0.81
C PRO A 56 5.40 -28.25 2.32
N PRO A 57 4.58 -27.52 3.10
CA PRO A 57 4.43 -27.78 4.54
C PRO A 57 3.91 -29.19 4.88
N SER A 58 3.23 -29.83 3.93
CA SER A 58 2.82 -31.23 4.03
C SER A 58 3.43 -32.02 2.89
N VAL A 59 4.41 -32.87 3.21
CA VAL A 59 5.05 -33.77 2.23
C VAL A 59 4.03 -34.77 1.64
N ASP A 60 2.94 -35.04 2.36
CA ASP A 60 1.86 -35.93 1.89
C ASP A 60 1.05 -35.35 0.74
N SER A 61 1.12 -34.04 0.50
CA SER A 61 0.52 -33.41 -0.68
C SER A 61 1.34 -33.63 -1.96
N LEU A 62 2.57 -34.14 -1.86
CA LEU A 62 3.40 -34.40 -3.03
C LEU A 62 3.01 -35.72 -3.74
N PRO A 63 3.12 -35.78 -5.07
CA PRO A 63 2.95 -37.02 -5.82
C PRO A 63 3.84 -38.15 -5.29
N LYS A 64 3.38 -39.40 -5.40
CA LYS A 64 4.16 -40.58 -4.99
C LYS A 64 5.52 -40.64 -5.70
N SER A 65 5.58 -40.22 -6.96
CA SER A 65 6.79 -40.12 -7.77
C SER A 65 7.82 -39.18 -7.16
N THR A 66 7.41 -38.05 -6.59
CA THR A 66 8.27 -37.02 -5.99
C THR A 66 8.72 -37.36 -4.57
N ARG A 67 7.90 -38.09 -3.80
CA ARG A 67 8.24 -38.49 -2.42
C ARG A 67 9.40 -39.49 -2.35
N THR A 68 9.60 -40.28 -3.39
CA THR A 68 10.68 -41.29 -3.47
C THR A 68 12.08 -40.66 -3.57
N PRO A 69 12.36 -39.75 -4.53
CA PRO A 69 13.63 -39.03 -4.58
C PRO A 69 13.84 -38.14 -3.36
N LEU A 70 12.78 -37.58 -2.75
CA LEU A 70 12.91 -36.80 -1.51
C LEU A 70 13.47 -37.64 -0.35
N ARG A 71 13.01 -38.88 -0.19
CA ARG A 71 13.56 -39.80 0.83
C ARG A 71 15.02 -40.15 0.56
N ARG A 72 15.41 -40.27 -0.72
CA ARG A 72 16.81 -40.48 -1.10
C ARG A 72 17.65 -39.26 -0.74
N TYR A 73 17.19 -38.06 -1.09
CA TYR A 73 17.84 -36.80 -0.68
C TYR A 73 18.11 -36.76 0.83
N TRP A 74 17.11 -37.02 1.68
CA TRP A 74 17.33 -36.98 3.13
C TRP A 74 18.37 -38.00 3.62
N ARG A 75 18.34 -39.23 3.06
CA ARG A 75 19.32 -40.27 3.40
C ARG A 75 20.73 -39.84 2.99
N THR A 76 20.89 -39.39 1.74
CA THR A 76 22.18 -38.93 1.20
C THR A 76 22.68 -37.72 1.97
N SER A 77 21.83 -36.72 2.22
CA SER A 77 22.20 -35.53 3.00
C SER A 77 22.66 -35.87 4.41
N HIS A 78 21.97 -36.80 5.10
CA HIS A 78 22.39 -37.25 6.42
C HIS A 78 23.73 -38.01 6.39
N SER A 79 24.02 -38.75 5.32
CA SER A 79 25.29 -39.45 5.15
C SER A 79 26.45 -38.48 4.86
N LEU A 80 26.22 -37.50 3.98
CA LEU A 80 27.27 -36.60 3.51
C LEU A 80 27.53 -35.41 4.46
N ALA A 81 26.52 -34.98 5.24
CA ALA A 81 26.59 -33.75 6.02
C ALA A 81 27.84 -33.60 6.91
N PRO A 82 28.33 -34.63 7.63
CA PRO A 82 29.53 -34.50 8.45
C PRO A 82 30.79 -34.16 7.63
N LEU A 83 30.98 -34.81 6.48
CA LEU A 83 32.13 -34.59 5.59
C LEU A 83 31.98 -33.30 4.79
N LEU A 84 30.76 -32.96 4.37
CA LEU A 84 30.46 -31.73 3.65
C LEU A 84 30.76 -30.48 4.47
N VAL A 85 30.65 -30.52 5.80
CA VAL A 85 31.07 -29.39 6.65
C VAL A 85 32.53 -29.04 6.40
N ASP A 86 33.42 -30.03 6.42
CA ASP A 86 34.86 -29.81 6.25
C ASP A 86 35.19 -29.36 4.82
N ILE A 87 34.56 -29.99 3.82
CA ILE A 87 34.72 -29.63 2.40
C ILE A 87 34.23 -28.19 2.13
N ILE A 88 33.07 -27.80 2.67
CA ILE A 88 32.53 -26.44 2.54
C ILE A 88 33.48 -25.45 3.22
N LEU A 89 34.03 -25.79 4.39
CA LEU A 89 34.99 -24.93 5.10
C LEU A 89 36.34 -24.83 4.39
N GLN A 90 36.72 -25.80 3.56
CA GLN A 90 37.90 -25.73 2.70
C GLN A 90 37.65 -24.87 1.45
N PHE A 91 36.47 -24.98 0.83
CA PHE A 91 36.10 -24.27 -0.40
C PHE A 91 34.95 -23.26 -0.17
N GLN A 92 35.10 -22.40 0.84
CA GLN A 92 34.05 -21.48 1.31
C GLN A 92 33.56 -20.50 0.24
N ASP A 93 34.42 -20.17 -0.72
CA ASP A 93 34.07 -19.29 -1.84
C ASP A 93 32.94 -19.86 -2.70
N GLY A 94 32.77 -21.19 -2.72
CA GLY A 94 31.63 -21.86 -3.33
C GLY A 94 30.31 -21.49 -2.65
N LEU A 95 30.22 -21.60 -1.33
CA LEU A 95 29.03 -21.22 -0.55
C LEU A 95 28.79 -19.71 -0.60
N HIS A 96 29.85 -18.89 -0.53
CA HIS A 96 29.73 -17.45 -0.77
C HIS A 96 29.17 -17.14 -2.17
N GLY A 97 29.57 -17.90 -3.18
CA GLY A 97 29.05 -17.82 -4.55
C GLY A 97 27.57 -18.15 -4.62
N THR A 98 27.14 -19.26 -4.01
CA THR A 98 25.72 -19.65 -3.91
C THR A 98 24.88 -18.57 -3.26
N ILE A 99 25.32 -18.03 -2.12
CA ILE A 99 24.60 -16.97 -1.43
C ILE A 99 24.56 -15.69 -2.27
N GLY A 100 25.65 -15.34 -2.97
CA GLY A 100 25.66 -14.20 -3.89
C GLY A 100 24.69 -14.36 -5.07
N ARG A 101 24.46 -15.58 -5.55
CA ARG A 101 23.41 -15.87 -6.57
C ARG A 101 22.00 -15.74 -5.99
N LEU A 102 21.82 -16.15 -4.73
CA LEU A 102 20.52 -16.13 -4.05
C LEU A 102 20.18 -14.78 -3.39
N TRP A 103 21.17 -13.93 -3.13
CA TRP A 103 21.02 -12.63 -2.47
C TRP A 103 21.96 -11.60 -3.12
N ALA A 104 21.39 -10.76 -4.00
CA ALA A 104 22.15 -9.79 -4.79
C ALA A 104 22.94 -8.76 -3.94
N ASN A 105 22.43 -8.42 -2.75
CA ASN A 105 23.08 -7.48 -1.82
C ASN A 105 24.07 -8.18 -0.86
N TYR A 106 24.37 -9.45 -1.08
CA TYR A 106 25.31 -10.19 -0.24
C TYR A 106 26.74 -9.62 -0.39
N SER A 107 27.26 -9.07 0.69
CA SER A 107 28.65 -8.64 0.79
C SER A 107 29.44 -9.61 1.68
N ARG A 108 30.48 -10.22 1.12
CA ARG A 108 31.36 -11.13 1.85
C ARG A 108 32.05 -10.36 2.98
N GLY A 109 31.88 -10.82 4.22
CA GLY A 109 32.51 -10.21 5.40
C GLY A 109 33.52 -11.17 6.03
N THR A 110 33.10 -11.95 7.02
CA THR A 110 33.97 -12.92 7.69
C THR A 110 33.96 -14.28 6.97
N PRO A 111 35.01 -15.10 7.11
CA PRO A 111 34.95 -16.50 6.70
C PRO A 111 33.80 -17.24 7.39
N PHE A 112 33.29 -18.30 6.76
CA PHE A 112 32.39 -19.24 7.41
C PHE A 112 33.12 -19.97 8.54
N SER A 113 32.41 -20.13 9.65
CA SER A 113 32.89 -20.88 10.81
C SER A 113 31.78 -21.76 11.39
N PRO A 114 32.10 -22.91 12.00
CA PRO A 114 31.09 -23.74 12.66
C PRO A 114 30.43 -23.00 13.82
N LEU A 115 29.10 -22.93 13.82
CA LEU A 115 28.30 -22.45 14.95
C LEU A 115 27.92 -23.61 15.88
N HIS A 116 27.36 -24.69 15.32
CA HIS A 116 27.02 -25.92 16.05
C HIS A 116 26.86 -27.12 15.09
N ARG A 117 27.69 -28.15 15.24
CA ARG A 117 27.75 -29.41 14.45
C ARG A 117 27.62 -29.24 12.93
N LEU A 118 26.41 -28.99 12.41
CA LEU A 118 26.09 -28.89 10.97
C LEU A 118 25.71 -27.47 10.53
N TRP A 119 25.73 -26.51 11.46
CA TRP A 119 25.45 -25.10 11.19
C TRP A 119 26.76 -24.33 10.98
N LEU A 120 26.84 -23.65 9.84
CA LEU A 120 27.92 -22.75 9.47
C LEU A 120 27.43 -21.30 9.55
N ALA A 121 28.23 -20.40 10.08
CA ALA A 121 27.88 -19.00 10.23
C ALA A 121 28.96 -18.07 9.67
N THR A 122 28.51 -16.97 9.08
CA THR A 122 29.34 -15.84 8.64
C THR A 122 28.63 -14.52 8.97
N LYS A 123 29.39 -13.43 8.99
CA LYS A 123 28.86 -12.06 9.01
C LYS A 123 29.17 -11.37 7.70
N THR A 124 28.22 -10.63 7.16
CA THR A 124 28.45 -9.79 5.98
C THR A 124 29.39 -8.62 6.30
N SER A 125 29.97 -8.00 5.27
CA SER A 125 30.79 -6.80 5.48
C SER A 125 29.93 -5.67 6.06
N ASN A 126 30.51 -4.89 6.97
CA ASN A 126 29.95 -3.59 7.34
C ASN A 126 30.24 -2.61 6.20
N ASP A 127 29.21 -1.91 5.72
CA ASP A 127 29.37 -0.74 4.86
C ASP A 127 28.81 0.49 5.59
N VAL A 128 29.17 1.70 5.15
CA VAL A 128 28.85 2.98 5.81
C VAL A 128 27.35 3.15 6.12
N ASN A 129 26.48 2.44 5.38
CA ASN A 129 25.02 2.48 5.52
C ASN A 129 24.36 1.14 5.90
N THR A 130 25.11 0.05 6.05
CA THR A 130 24.55 -1.31 6.18
C THR A 130 25.11 -2.05 7.39
N SER A 131 24.24 -2.40 8.33
CA SER A 131 24.58 -3.21 9.50
C SER A 131 24.97 -4.63 9.07
N SER A 132 26.09 -5.17 9.59
CA SER A 132 26.48 -6.58 9.40
C SER A 132 25.31 -7.53 9.70
N ALA A 133 24.91 -8.31 8.70
CA ALA A 133 23.92 -9.37 8.85
C ALA A 133 24.62 -10.70 9.20
N MET A 134 24.02 -11.48 10.09
CA MET A 134 24.45 -12.84 10.41
C MET A 134 23.81 -13.81 9.42
N VAL A 135 24.62 -14.51 8.63
CA VAL A 135 24.16 -15.55 7.73
C VAL A 135 24.48 -16.90 8.33
N VAL A 136 23.50 -17.79 8.40
CA VAL A 136 23.64 -19.11 9.01
C VAL A 136 23.08 -20.16 8.05
N PHE A 137 23.87 -21.16 7.72
CA PHE A 137 23.53 -22.23 6.78
C PHE A 137 23.60 -23.59 7.49
N ASN A 138 22.57 -24.43 7.30
CA ASN A 138 22.54 -25.80 7.79
C ASN A 138 22.86 -26.77 6.65
N VAL A 139 23.99 -27.46 6.78
CA VAL A 139 24.48 -28.41 5.77
C VAL A 139 23.54 -29.61 5.61
N LEU A 140 22.78 -29.99 6.65
CA LEU A 140 21.93 -31.18 6.65
C LEU A 140 20.66 -31.03 5.81
N ASP A 141 19.96 -29.92 5.96
CA ASP A 141 18.64 -29.76 5.37
C ASP A 141 18.60 -28.67 4.30
N GLY A 142 19.66 -27.88 4.15
CA GLY A 142 19.72 -26.75 3.21
C GLY A 142 19.13 -25.47 3.77
N THR A 143 18.80 -25.40 5.06
CA THR A 143 18.25 -24.18 5.66
C THR A 143 19.27 -23.04 5.56
N LEU A 144 18.88 -21.94 4.92
CA LEU A 144 19.66 -20.71 4.86
C LEU A 144 18.90 -19.60 5.58
N LEU A 145 19.49 -19.09 6.66
CA LEU A 145 18.93 -18.04 7.50
C LEU A 145 19.78 -16.77 7.39
N ILE A 146 19.14 -15.62 7.33
CA ILE A 146 19.77 -14.31 7.53
C ILE A 146 19.10 -13.67 8.75
N ASN A 147 19.90 -13.29 9.75
CA ASN A 147 19.44 -12.76 11.04
C ASN A 147 18.34 -13.62 11.70
N GLY A 148 18.39 -14.95 11.52
CA GLY A 148 17.43 -15.91 12.08
C GLY A 148 16.17 -16.12 11.24
N VAL A 149 16.08 -15.52 10.05
CA VAL A 149 14.90 -15.62 9.16
C VAL A 149 15.25 -16.38 7.88
N PRO A 150 14.44 -17.36 7.43
CA PRO A 150 14.68 -18.11 6.20
C PRO A 150 14.73 -17.22 4.96
N LEU A 151 15.55 -17.61 3.99
CA LEU A 151 15.74 -16.90 2.73
C LEU A 151 14.60 -17.11 1.73
N THR A 152 13.41 -17.55 2.18
CA THR A 152 12.33 -17.94 1.29
C THR A 152 10.94 -17.57 1.68
N ARG A 153 10.23 -17.21 0.59
CA ARG A 153 8.85 -16.79 0.43
C ARG A 153 8.35 -15.86 1.54
N LEU A 154 7.82 -14.72 1.12
CA LEU A 154 7.25 -13.78 2.08
C LEU A 154 6.25 -14.52 3.01
N PRO A 155 6.36 -14.38 4.34
CA PRO A 155 5.53 -15.15 5.26
C PRO A 155 4.04 -15.00 4.95
N ARG A 156 3.26 -16.08 5.13
CA ARG A 156 1.84 -16.11 4.70
C ARG A 156 0.99 -14.97 5.24
N HIS A 157 1.28 -14.47 6.44
CA HIS A 157 0.53 -13.37 7.06
C HIS A 157 0.79 -12.00 6.39
N TYR A 158 1.82 -11.88 5.55
CA TYR A 158 1.99 -10.77 4.61
C TYR A 158 1.22 -11.01 3.31
N GLU A 159 1.32 -12.23 2.75
CA GLU A 159 0.65 -12.58 1.49
C GLU A 159 -0.89 -12.58 1.60
N GLN A 160 -1.42 -12.70 2.82
CA GLN A 160 -2.84 -12.65 3.14
C GLN A 160 -3.38 -11.23 3.39
N GLN A 161 -2.51 -10.21 3.41
CA GLN A 161 -2.93 -8.82 3.59
C GLN A 161 -3.62 -8.31 2.32
N ASP A 162 -4.72 -7.58 2.48
CA ASP A 162 -5.48 -7.03 1.36
C ASP A 162 -4.62 -6.12 0.47
N ASP A 163 -3.73 -5.32 1.07
CA ASP A 163 -2.82 -4.43 0.35
C ASP A 163 -1.79 -5.21 -0.50
N PHE A 164 -1.33 -6.38 -0.03
CA PHE A 164 -0.44 -7.25 -0.78
C PHE A 164 -1.17 -7.89 -1.97
N LEU A 165 -2.35 -8.46 -1.72
CA LEU A 165 -3.20 -9.08 -2.75
C LEU A 165 -3.63 -8.06 -3.81
N ARG A 166 -3.83 -6.80 -3.43
CA ARG A 166 -4.21 -5.74 -4.37
C ARG A 166 -3.07 -5.33 -5.30
N LEU A 167 -1.86 -5.19 -4.78
CA LEU A 167 -0.69 -4.70 -5.55
C LEU A 167 -0.03 -5.80 -6.36
N PHE A 168 -0.03 -7.03 -5.84
CA PHE A 168 0.71 -8.14 -6.43
C PHE A 168 -0.17 -9.33 -6.82
N GLY A 169 -1.45 -9.36 -6.43
CA GLY A 169 -2.34 -10.48 -6.68
C GLY A 169 -1.92 -11.73 -5.91
N GLU A 170 -2.13 -12.90 -6.50
CA GLU A 170 -1.64 -14.19 -6.00
C GLU A 170 -0.15 -14.45 -6.32
N ARG A 171 0.61 -13.39 -6.63
CA ARG A 171 2.06 -13.52 -6.86
C ARG A 171 2.76 -13.75 -5.53
N SER A 172 3.71 -14.68 -5.54
CA SER A 172 4.56 -14.97 -4.39
C SER A 172 5.93 -14.37 -4.69
N PHE A 173 6.50 -13.66 -3.71
CA PHE A 173 7.85 -13.15 -3.82
C PHE A 173 8.81 -14.07 -3.11
N ASP A 174 9.90 -14.40 -3.78
CA ASP A 174 11.10 -14.82 -3.10
C ASP A 174 11.66 -13.59 -2.41
N VAL A 175 11.90 -13.67 -1.11
CA VAL A 175 12.35 -12.55 -0.30
C VAL A 175 13.57 -12.92 0.52
N VAL A 176 14.37 -11.91 0.84
CA VAL A 176 15.52 -11.98 1.74
C VAL A 176 15.31 -10.95 2.85
N PRO A 177 15.93 -11.07 4.02
CA PRO A 177 15.79 -10.06 5.07
C PRO A 177 16.26 -8.71 4.59
N SER A 178 15.44 -7.69 4.86
CA SER A 178 15.79 -6.36 4.41
C SER A 178 16.88 -5.75 5.28
N THR A 179 17.82 -5.08 4.63
CA THR A 179 18.76 -4.20 5.32
C THR A 179 18.18 -2.79 5.55
N MET A 180 16.99 -2.52 4.99
CA MET A 180 16.28 -1.27 5.17
C MET A 180 15.70 -1.19 6.59
N PRO A 181 16.05 -0.15 7.38
CA PRO A 181 15.46 0.06 8.68
C PRO A 181 13.93 0.03 8.58
N GLY A 182 13.25 -0.75 9.42
CA GLY A 182 11.78 -0.78 9.53
C GLY A 182 11.07 -1.70 8.55
N MET A 183 11.83 -2.34 7.67
CA MET A 183 11.35 -3.38 6.79
C MET A 183 11.97 -4.70 7.23
N ASP A 184 11.19 -5.76 7.10
CA ASP A 184 11.57 -7.10 7.53
C ASP A 184 12.14 -7.91 6.36
N PHE A 185 11.64 -7.68 5.15
CA PHE A 185 11.97 -8.44 3.94
C PHE A 185 12.19 -7.54 2.73
N GLU A 186 12.93 -8.00 1.73
CA GLU A 186 13.06 -7.39 0.41
C GLU A 186 12.99 -8.46 -0.68
N THR A 187 12.53 -8.12 -1.89
CA THR A 187 12.45 -9.06 -3.01
C THR A 187 13.83 -9.56 -3.40
N ARG A 188 13.96 -10.86 -3.67
CA ARG A 188 15.23 -11.48 -4.08
C ARG A 188 15.79 -10.87 -5.38
N HIS A 189 14.90 -10.53 -6.32
CA HIS A 189 15.24 -9.92 -7.59
C HIS A 189 14.39 -8.67 -7.81
N GLU A 190 14.90 -7.77 -8.65
CA GLU A 190 14.12 -6.63 -9.09
C GLU A 190 12.89 -7.08 -9.87
N HIS A 191 11.73 -6.58 -9.46
CA HIS A 191 10.49 -6.75 -10.20
C HIS A 191 10.17 -5.43 -10.89
N PHE A 192 10.13 -5.47 -12.23
CA PHE A 192 9.95 -4.28 -13.07
C PHE A 192 11.04 -3.21 -12.89
N GLY A 193 12.29 -3.61 -12.65
CA GLY A 193 13.44 -2.70 -12.44
C GLY A 193 13.48 -2.07 -11.05
N HIS A 194 12.81 -2.70 -10.08
CA HIS A 194 12.64 -2.13 -8.75
C HIS A 194 12.80 -3.19 -7.65
N GLN A 195 13.52 -2.81 -6.61
CA GLN A 195 13.66 -3.58 -5.38
C GLN A 195 12.47 -3.23 -4.45
N ILE A 196 11.73 -4.23 -4.00
CA ILE A 196 10.55 -4.04 -3.15
C ILE A 196 10.86 -4.54 -1.75
N HIS A 197 10.65 -3.71 -0.76
CA HIS A 197 10.84 -3.98 0.65
C HIS A 197 9.47 -4.12 1.34
N PHE A 198 9.34 -5.12 2.21
CA PHE A 198 8.14 -5.44 2.98
C PHE A 198 8.46 -5.32 4.46
N GLY A 199 7.62 -4.64 5.22
CA GLY A 199 7.66 -4.59 6.68
C GLY A 199 6.27 -4.77 7.26
N MET A 200 6.18 -5.12 8.55
CA MET A 200 4.90 -5.21 9.25
C MET A 200 4.87 -4.21 10.41
N HIS A 201 3.86 -3.33 10.41
CA HIS A 201 3.65 -2.35 11.49
C HIS A 201 2.18 -2.37 11.93
N ASP A 202 1.96 -2.61 13.22
CA ASP A 202 0.62 -2.70 13.84
C ASP A 202 -0.34 -3.66 13.11
N GLY A 203 0.20 -4.74 12.54
CA GLY A 203 -0.57 -5.75 11.81
C GLY A 203 -0.87 -5.43 10.34
N ASN A 204 -0.38 -4.29 9.82
CA ASN A 204 -0.53 -3.89 8.42
C ASN A 204 0.80 -3.96 7.66
N ILE A 205 0.73 -4.33 6.38
CA ILE A 205 1.90 -4.42 5.50
C ILE A 205 2.37 -3.02 5.07
N CYS A 206 3.64 -2.72 5.32
CA CYS A 206 4.32 -1.56 4.79
C CYS A 206 5.13 -1.98 3.57
N LEU A 207 4.93 -1.29 2.45
CA LEU A 207 5.65 -1.55 1.20
C LEU A 207 6.51 -0.36 0.86
N TYR A 208 7.80 -0.60 0.64
CA TYR A 208 8.74 0.43 0.19
C TYR A 208 9.41 0.00 -1.09
N LYS A 209 9.65 0.96 -1.98
CA LYS A 209 10.29 0.76 -3.27
C LYS A 209 11.52 1.65 -3.35
N THR A 210 12.69 1.04 -3.47
CA THR A 210 13.96 1.75 -3.64
C THR A 210 14.14 2.08 -5.12
N THR A 211 14.16 3.37 -5.45
CA THR A 211 14.97 3.88 -6.55
C THR A 211 16.27 4.38 -5.92
N TYR A 212 17.41 4.11 -6.56
CA TYR A 212 18.75 4.41 -6.06
C TYR A 212 18.81 5.70 -5.20
N THR A 213 19.32 5.54 -3.98
CA THR A 213 19.69 6.52 -2.94
C THR A 213 18.60 7.10 -2.00
N ASP A 214 18.89 6.90 -0.70
CA ASP A 214 18.48 7.62 0.53
C ASP A 214 17.34 7.10 1.44
N PHE A 215 17.73 6.91 2.71
CA PHE A 215 17.11 6.17 3.81
C PHE A 215 16.39 7.07 4.84
N GLY A 216 15.43 6.49 5.61
CA GLY A 216 15.06 6.98 6.95
C GLY A 216 13.78 6.39 7.59
N LEU A 217 13.91 5.78 8.78
CA LEU A 217 12.86 5.19 9.65
C LEU A 217 12.51 6.09 10.86
N ILE A 218 11.29 5.97 11.42
CA ILE A 218 10.76 6.85 12.49
C ILE A 218 9.87 6.13 13.53
N PRO A 219 10.07 6.37 14.85
CA PRO A 219 9.06 6.23 15.93
C PRO A 219 8.66 7.63 16.53
N PRO A 220 7.77 7.77 17.55
CA PRO A 220 6.41 8.31 17.35
C PRO A 220 6.10 9.67 18.03
N LEU A 221 4.94 10.20 17.64
CA LEU A 221 4.04 11.17 18.30
C LEU A 221 4.31 12.69 18.20
N LEU A 222 3.23 13.33 17.74
CA LEU A 222 2.59 14.59 18.16
C LEU A 222 3.36 15.92 18.05
N ASN A 223 2.64 16.82 17.38
CA ASN A 223 2.74 18.28 17.36
C ASN A 223 3.72 18.92 16.37
N GLY A 224 3.16 19.80 15.53
CA GLY A 224 3.91 20.89 14.91
C GLY A 224 4.02 20.84 13.38
N VAL A 225 2.90 20.92 12.67
CA VAL A 225 2.87 21.16 11.21
C VAL A 225 3.63 22.45 10.83
N GLN A 226 3.78 23.41 11.76
CA GLN A 226 4.58 24.63 11.55
C GLN A 226 6.07 24.47 11.87
N SER A 227 6.48 23.53 12.73
CA SER A 227 7.89 23.30 13.07
C SER A 227 8.60 22.41 12.04
N LEU A 228 7.84 21.54 11.36
CA LEU A 228 8.34 20.61 10.33
C LEU A 228 8.90 21.33 9.09
N VAL A 229 8.32 22.47 8.70
CA VAL A 229 8.79 23.27 7.56
C VAL A 229 10.17 23.89 7.83
N HIS A 230 10.53 24.12 9.09
CA HIS A 230 11.87 24.62 9.46
C HIS A 230 12.95 23.53 9.39
N GLY A 231 12.59 22.25 9.57
CA GLY A 231 13.50 21.10 9.46
C GLY A 231 13.94 20.80 8.02
N ILE A 232 13.11 21.12 7.03
CA ILE A 232 13.40 20.96 5.59
C ILE A 232 14.63 21.79 5.18
N ARG A 233 14.94 22.90 5.89
CA ARG A 233 16.05 23.80 5.58
C ARG A 233 17.45 23.24 5.84
N GLN A 234 17.62 22.19 6.65
CA GLN A 234 18.96 21.82 7.14
C GLN A 234 19.58 20.54 6.56
N ARG A 235 18.93 19.83 5.61
CA ARG A 235 19.45 18.55 5.06
C ARG A 235 19.98 17.58 6.15
N ARG A 236 19.43 17.68 7.36
CA ARG A 236 19.66 16.74 8.46
C ARG A 236 18.39 15.93 8.58
N VAL A 237 18.54 14.61 8.41
CA VAL A 237 17.53 13.57 8.66
C VAL A 237 16.57 13.98 9.79
N GLY A 238 15.25 13.97 9.55
CA GLY A 238 14.31 14.17 10.65
C GLY A 238 12.85 14.43 10.26
N ASN A 239 12.08 13.34 10.09
CA ASN A 239 10.62 13.26 10.22
C ASN A 239 9.71 13.32 8.95
N TRP A 240 10.03 12.52 7.92
CA TRP A 240 9.11 12.23 6.81
C TRP A 240 7.80 11.55 7.23
N LYS A 241 7.77 10.80 8.34
CA LYS A 241 6.55 10.18 8.90
C LYS A 241 5.55 11.25 9.32
N GLY A 242 6.00 12.32 9.98
CA GLY A 242 5.14 13.45 10.31
C GLY A 242 4.54 14.10 9.07
N VAL A 243 5.33 14.25 8.00
CA VAL A 243 4.87 14.78 6.70
C VAL A 243 3.85 13.84 6.04
N ILE A 244 4.16 12.54 5.96
CA ILE A 244 3.27 11.52 5.38
C ILE A 244 1.98 11.42 6.19
N THR A 245 2.04 11.31 7.51
CA THR A 245 0.85 11.28 8.38
C THR A 245 0.03 12.56 8.23
N ALA A 246 0.65 13.74 8.17
CA ALA A 246 -0.08 14.99 7.96
C ALA A 246 -0.80 14.99 6.60
N ILE A 247 -0.11 14.61 5.53
CA ILE A 247 -0.68 14.51 4.19
C ILE A 247 -1.84 13.51 4.16
N THR A 248 -1.63 12.33 4.74
CA THR A 248 -2.65 11.31 4.87
C THR A 248 -3.89 11.85 5.56
N LEU A 249 -3.74 12.52 6.72
CA LEU A 249 -4.86 13.14 7.44
C LEU A 249 -5.61 14.19 6.60
N CYS A 250 -4.91 14.92 5.73
CA CYS A 250 -5.53 15.88 4.83
C CYS A 250 -6.40 15.22 3.74
N PHE A 251 -6.05 14.01 3.28
CA PHE A 251 -6.74 13.33 2.18
C PHE A 251 -7.73 12.24 2.63
N LEU A 252 -7.67 11.81 3.89
CA LEU A 252 -8.64 10.88 4.49
C LEU A 252 -10.12 11.27 4.29
N PRO A 253 -10.50 12.57 4.30
CA PRO A 253 -11.87 12.95 4.01
C PRO A 253 -12.31 12.62 2.57
N LEU A 254 -11.39 12.56 1.61
CA LEU A 254 -11.72 12.26 0.22
C LEU A 254 -11.60 10.77 -0.11
N GLU A 255 -10.63 10.07 0.49
CA GLU A 255 -10.23 8.75 0.05
C GLU A 255 -9.64 7.92 1.20
N SER A 256 -9.80 6.60 1.14
CA SER A 256 -9.22 5.69 2.11
C SER A 256 -7.70 5.56 1.94
N LEU A 257 -7.01 5.16 3.02
CA LEU A 257 -5.56 4.92 3.00
C LEU A 257 -5.15 3.98 1.88
N SER A 258 -5.93 2.91 1.66
CA SER A 258 -5.67 1.92 0.62
C SER A 258 -5.66 2.53 -0.78
N ASN A 259 -6.36 3.64 -1.02
CA ASN A 259 -6.47 4.29 -2.33
C ASN A 259 -5.67 5.59 -2.45
N LEU A 260 -4.88 5.94 -1.43
CA LEU A 260 -4.02 7.11 -1.41
C LEU A 260 -2.57 6.69 -1.69
N HIS A 261 -1.97 7.22 -2.75
CA HIS A 261 -0.57 6.94 -3.09
C HIS A 261 0.27 8.17 -2.83
N ILE A 262 1.27 8.06 -1.97
CA ILE A 262 2.23 9.14 -1.70
C ILE A 262 3.57 8.69 -2.28
N ILE A 263 4.09 9.44 -3.25
CA ILE A 263 5.28 9.11 -4.02
C ILE A 263 6.29 10.24 -3.88
N LEU A 264 7.52 9.92 -3.52
CA LEU A 264 8.63 10.86 -3.59
C LEU A 264 9.40 10.60 -4.90
N ASP A 265 9.46 11.62 -5.75
CA ASP A 265 10.17 11.56 -7.04
C ASP A 265 11.70 11.67 -6.85
N GLU A 266 12.48 11.24 -7.85
CA GLU A 266 13.96 11.31 -7.88
C GLU A 266 14.48 12.75 -7.70
N THR A 267 13.65 13.73 -8.07
CA THR A 267 13.91 15.16 -7.91
C THR A 267 13.72 15.67 -6.47
N GLY A 268 13.32 14.81 -5.53
CA GLY A 268 12.93 15.17 -4.17
C GLY A 268 11.54 15.80 -4.07
N THR A 269 10.73 15.70 -5.13
CA THR A 269 9.38 16.26 -5.19
C THR A 269 8.36 15.25 -4.67
N LEU A 270 7.63 15.59 -3.60
CA LEU A 270 6.58 14.74 -3.07
C LEU A 270 5.28 14.91 -3.86
N ARG A 271 4.69 13.80 -4.30
CA ARG A 271 3.46 13.71 -5.08
C ARG A 271 2.44 12.86 -4.34
N VAL A 272 1.18 13.25 -4.42
CA VAL A 272 0.07 12.52 -3.81
C VAL A 272 -0.94 12.22 -4.92
N HIS A 273 -1.24 10.95 -5.14
CA HIS A 273 -2.17 10.49 -6.18
C HIS A 273 -3.37 9.83 -5.51
N LEU A 274 -4.57 10.21 -5.98
CA LEU A 274 -5.85 9.63 -5.61
C LEU A 274 -6.47 9.05 -6.90
N PRO A 275 -6.08 7.83 -7.32
CA PRO A 275 -6.37 7.33 -8.66
C PRO A 275 -7.87 7.22 -8.98
N ARG A 276 -8.68 6.80 -7.98
CA ARG A 276 -10.13 6.64 -8.15
C ARG A 276 -10.81 7.97 -8.45
N LEU A 277 -10.36 9.04 -7.80
CA LEU A 277 -10.87 10.41 -7.98
C LEU A 277 -10.19 11.14 -9.15
N LYS A 278 -9.14 10.56 -9.76
CA LYS A 278 -8.29 11.19 -10.79
C LYS A 278 -7.71 12.54 -10.32
N LEU A 279 -7.31 12.61 -9.05
CA LEU A 279 -6.71 13.81 -8.45
C LEU A 279 -5.23 13.56 -8.14
N ASP A 280 -4.40 14.54 -8.44
CA ASP A 280 -2.97 14.52 -8.17
C ASP A 280 -2.54 15.83 -7.53
N PHE A 281 -1.67 15.73 -6.54
CA PHE A 281 -1.10 16.86 -5.81
C PHE A 281 0.42 16.79 -5.78
N VAL A 282 1.05 17.95 -5.73
CA VAL A 282 2.50 18.10 -5.67
C VAL A 282 2.85 19.06 -4.54
N LEU A 283 3.73 18.64 -3.64
CA LEU A 283 4.25 19.50 -2.59
C LEU A 283 5.31 20.44 -3.16
N ARG A 284 5.07 21.76 -3.11
CA ARG A 284 6.08 22.75 -3.48
C ARG A 284 7.09 22.94 -2.37
N ALA A 285 8.37 23.02 -2.73
CA ALA A 285 9.47 23.21 -1.77
C ALA A 285 9.33 24.50 -0.92
N GLU A 286 8.84 25.59 -1.50
CA GLU A 286 8.44 26.79 -0.77
C GLU A 286 7.10 27.32 -1.32
N PRO A 287 6.10 27.65 -0.47
CA PRO A 287 6.10 27.67 0.99
C PRO A 287 5.69 26.34 1.67
N GLY A 288 5.85 25.18 1.02
CA GLY A 288 5.43 23.89 1.59
C GLY A 288 3.94 23.57 1.37
N GLU A 289 3.39 24.02 0.25
CA GLU A 289 1.97 23.87 -0.09
C GLU A 289 1.73 22.71 -1.06
N LEU A 290 0.62 21.99 -0.85
CA LEU A 290 0.15 20.96 -1.76
C LEU A 290 -0.62 21.61 -2.92
N GLU A 291 0.00 21.73 -4.09
CA GLU A 291 -0.66 22.19 -5.31
C GLU A 291 -1.43 21.06 -5.99
N SER A 292 -2.65 21.34 -6.44
CA SER A 292 -3.41 20.44 -7.32
C SER A 292 -2.92 20.52 -8.78
N ARG A 293 -2.80 19.37 -9.43
CA ARG A 293 -2.46 19.26 -10.86
C ARG A 293 -3.66 19.50 -11.78
N GLN A 294 -4.85 19.14 -11.32
CA GLN A 294 -6.13 19.29 -12.02
C GLN A 294 -6.59 20.75 -11.98
N PHE A 295 -6.43 21.41 -10.82
CA PHE A 295 -6.80 22.80 -10.63
C PHE A 295 -5.55 23.66 -10.54
N ARG A 296 -5.06 24.12 -11.71
CA ARG A 296 -3.82 24.89 -11.82
C ARG A 296 -3.82 26.10 -10.89
N ARG A 297 -2.70 26.35 -10.21
CA ARG A 297 -2.52 27.46 -9.27
C ARG A 297 -3.46 27.43 -8.06
N MET A 298 -4.09 26.29 -7.78
CA MET A 298 -4.82 26.06 -6.54
C MET A 298 -4.00 25.16 -5.62
N VAL A 299 -3.89 25.55 -4.36
CA VAL A 299 -3.22 24.80 -3.31
C VAL A 299 -4.22 24.42 -2.23
N MET A 300 -3.93 23.37 -1.48
CA MET A 300 -4.73 22.98 -0.33
C MET A 300 -4.84 24.15 0.65
N ASP A 301 -6.07 24.47 1.04
CA ASP A 301 -6.31 25.53 2.00
C ASP A 301 -6.10 25.02 3.43
N ALA A 302 -5.48 25.84 4.28
CA ALA A 302 -5.37 25.51 5.69
C ALA A 302 -6.74 25.62 6.38
N ASP A 303 -7.59 26.54 5.89
CA ASP A 303 -8.97 26.64 6.31
C ASP A 303 -9.85 25.73 5.44
N GLN A 304 -10.33 24.63 6.03
CA GLN A 304 -11.25 23.69 5.38
C GLN A 304 -12.73 24.07 5.55
N SER A 305 -13.01 25.21 6.18
CA SER A 305 -14.34 25.81 6.24
C SER A 305 -14.56 26.74 5.04
N PHE A 306 -15.77 26.73 4.48
CA PHE A 306 -16.16 27.59 3.36
C PHE A 306 -17.57 28.17 3.51
N GLY A 307 -18.16 28.05 4.70
CA GLY A 307 -19.42 28.67 5.05
C GLY A 307 -20.69 28.02 4.51
N ALA A 308 -20.59 26.81 3.94
CA ALA A 308 -21.73 26.00 3.53
C ALA A 308 -21.48 24.53 3.89
N PHE A 309 -22.54 23.71 3.82
CA PHE A 309 -22.53 22.28 4.15
C PHE A 309 -21.99 22.00 5.57
N THR A 310 -22.55 22.72 6.54
CA THR A 310 -22.18 22.54 7.95
C THR A 310 -22.34 21.08 8.37
N GLY A 311 -21.27 20.47 8.89
CA GLY A 311 -21.26 19.06 9.29
C GLY A 311 -20.82 18.06 8.22
N LEU A 312 -20.63 18.48 6.96
CA LEU A 312 -20.06 17.63 5.91
C LEU A 312 -18.58 17.32 6.22
N LEU A 313 -18.24 16.03 6.24
CA LEU A 313 -16.88 15.57 6.52
C LEU A 313 -16.06 15.40 5.23
N ASN A 314 -16.62 14.75 4.21
CA ASN A 314 -15.89 14.38 3.00
C ASN A 314 -15.74 15.56 2.03
N LYS A 315 -14.74 16.40 2.26
CA LYS A 315 -14.43 17.55 1.39
C LYS A 315 -12.96 17.92 1.43
N LEU A 316 -12.51 18.62 0.41
CA LEU A 316 -11.20 19.27 0.39
C LEU A 316 -11.29 20.67 -0.23
N VAL A 317 -10.97 21.68 0.57
CA VAL A 317 -10.94 23.08 0.14
C VAL A 317 -9.57 23.42 -0.42
N LEU A 318 -9.59 24.08 -1.57
CA LEU A 318 -8.43 24.65 -2.24
C LEU A 318 -8.56 26.18 -2.30
N ARG A 319 -7.42 26.85 -2.28
CA ARG A 319 -7.30 28.30 -2.49
C ARG A 319 -6.31 28.63 -3.59
N SER A 320 -6.52 29.76 -4.25
CA SER A 320 -5.59 30.27 -5.24
C SER A 320 -4.29 30.73 -4.59
N VAL A 321 -3.17 30.53 -5.30
CA VAL A 321 -1.86 31.06 -4.88
C VAL A 321 -1.73 32.56 -5.18
N GLN A 322 -2.44 33.08 -6.19
CA GLN A 322 -2.26 34.44 -6.72
C GLN A 322 -3.47 35.36 -6.53
N GLY A 323 -4.54 34.86 -5.90
CA GLY A 323 -5.78 35.62 -5.72
C GLY A 323 -6.59 35.10 -4.54
N SER A 324 -7.82 35.60 -4.41
CA SER A 324 -8.75 35.24 -3.33
C SER A 324 -9.70 34.09 -3.69
N ALA A 325 -9.56 33.51 -4.88
CA ALA A 325 -10.44 32.45 -5.33
C ALA A 325 -10.26 31.19 -4.47
N ARG A 326 -11.36 30.60 -4.01
CA ARG A 326 -11.40 29.33 -3.27
C ARG A 326 -12.37 28.39 -3.97
N GLY A 327 -12.15 27.10 -3.83
CA GLY A 327 -13.07 26.07 -4.32
C GLY A 327 -13.01 24.83 -3.46
N VAL A 328 -14.05 24.00 -3.51
CA VAL A 328 -14.15 22.78 -2.72
C VAL A 328 -14.38 21.58 -3.61
N ILE A 329 -13.61 20.53 -3.38
CA ILE A 329 -13.77 19.21 -4.00
C ILE A 329 -14.61 18.35 -3.05
N ILE A 330 -15.65 17.72 -3.59
CA ILE A 330 -16.52 16.81 -2.85
C ILE A 330 -16.68 15.52 -3.66
N PRO A 331 -16.36 14.33 -3.11
CA PRO A 331 -16.56 13.08 -3.81
C PRO A 331 -18.05 12.74 -3.91
N HIS A 332 -18.44 12.05 -4.97
CA HIS A 332 -19.77 11.50 -5.11
C HIS A 332 -19.83 10.09 -4.51
N GLY A 333 -20.92 9.77 -3.84
CA GLY A 333 -21.10 8.48 -3.17
C GLY A 333 -22.41 8.42 -2.40
N ASN A 334 -22.59 7.35 -1.64
CA ASN A 334 -23.75 7.18 -0.80
C ASN A 334 -23.62 8.07 0.44
N VAL A 335 -24.63 8.89 0.71
CA VAL A 335 -24.55 9.89 1.79
C VAL A 335 -25.31 9.39 3.01
N THR A 336 -24.63 9.35 4.15
CA THR A 336 -25.23 9.01 5.45
C THR A 336 -25.14 10.20 6.40
N SER A 337 -26.18 10.38 7.20
CA SER A 337 -26.25 11.44 8.21
C SER A 337 -26.40 10.82 9.60
N GLU A 338 -25.49 11.14 10.51
CA GLU A 338 -25.54 10.71 11.92
C GLU A 338 -25.71 11.94 12.82
N SER A 339 -26.70 11.90 13.71
CA SER A 339 -26.89 12.94 14.72
C SER A 339 -25.92 12.71 15.87
N ASN A 340 -24.96 13.61 16.05
CA ASN A 340 -24.13 13.69 17.26
C ASN A 340 -24.70 14.78 18.17
N GLN A 341 -24.49 14.65 19.49
CA GLN A 341 -25.21 15.39 20.54
C GLN A 341 -25.28 16.93 20.34
N ASP A 342 -24.34 17.53 19.62
CA ASP A 342 -24.33 18.97 19.29
C ASP A 342 -24.52 19.31 17.79
N HIS A 343 -24.13 18.44 16.85
CA HIS A 343 -24.13 18.73 15.40
C HIS A 343 -24.40 17.48 14.53
N LEU A 344 -25.03 17.69 13.38
CA LEU A 344 -25.22 16.64 12.37
C LEU A 344 -23.91 16.37 11.63
N HIS A 345 -23.47 15.11 11.58
CA HIS A 345 -22.35 14.68 10.74
C HIS A 345 -22.85 14.04 9.46
N VAL A 346 -22.42 14.58 8.33
CA VAL A 346 -22.73 14.03 7.01
C VAL A 346 -21.46 13.40 6.43
N ARG A 347 -21.54 12.09 6.14
CA ARG A 347 -20.47 11.29 5.54
C ARG A 347 -20.87 10.82 4.16
N ILE A 348 -19.89 10.73 3.27
CA ILE A 348 -20.04 10.21 1.93
C ILE A 348 -19.18 8.94 1.84
N ASP A 349 -19.84 7.81 1.64
CA ASP A 349 -19.18 6.55 1.33
C ASP A 349 -18.98 6.43 -0.19
N THR A 350 -17.71 6.37 -0.61
CA THR A 350 -17.32 6.24 -2.01
C THR A 350 -17.27 4.78 -2.48
N GLY A 351 -17.56 3.82 -1.59
CA GLY A 351 -17.57 2.39 -1.86
C GLY A 351 -16.22 1.85 -2.34
N GLU A 352 -16.23 0.69 -2.99
CA GLU A 352 -15.03 0.01 -3.51
C GLU A 352 -14.83 0.16 -5.04
N ALA A 353 -15.67 0.98 -5.70
CA ALA A 353 -15.63 1.15 -7.15
C ALA A 353 -14.26 1.65 -7.65
N SER A 354 -13.79 1.16 -8.79
CA SER A 354 -12.49 1.54 -9.37
C SER A 354 -12.39 3.01 -9.79
N HIS A 355 -13.52 3.68 -9.99
CA HIS A 355 -13.60 5.10 -10.28
C HIS A 355 -14.69 5.76 -9.43
N VAL A 356 -14.38 6.94 -8.90
CA VAL A 356 -15.29 7.76 -8.10
C VAL A 356 -15.38 9.12 -8.75
N ASN A 357 -16.60 9.55 -9.08
CA ASN A 357 -16.84 10.91 -9.56
C ASN A 357 -16.63 11.90 -8.41
N SER A 358 -16.12 13.08 -8.71
CA SER A 358 -16.06 14.19 -7.76
C SER A 358 -16.56 15.46 -8.42
N TYR A 359 -17.09 16.35 -7.60
CA TYR A 359 -17.56 17.67 -8.04
C TYR A 359 -16.66 18.74 -7.43
N PHE A 360 -16.37 19.76 -8.23
CA PHE A 360 -15.62 20.93 -7.80
C PHE A 360 -16.53 22.15 -7.85
N TYR A 361 -16.76 22.76 -6.69
CA TYR A 361 -17.56 23.98 -6.56
C TYR A 361 -16.65 25.17 -6.30
N MET A 362 -16.77 26.20 -7.12
CA MET A 362 -16.09 27.47 -6.84
C MET A 362 -16.89 28.25 -5.79
N ILE A 363 -16.19 28.80 -4.80
CA ILE A 363 -16.80 29.55 -3.70
C ILE A 363 -16.85 31.02 -4.12
N ASP A 364 -18.07 31.56 -4.27
CA ASP A 364 -18.28 32.97 -4.56
C ASP A 364 -18.87 33.68 -3.32
N PRO A 365 -18.03 34.33 -2.50
CA PRO A 365 -18.49 35.05 -1.32
C PRO A 365 -19.20 36.37 -1.65
N GLN A 366 -19.11 36.88 -2.89
CA GLN A 366 -19.80 38.11 -3.30
C GLN A 366 -21.25 37.82 -3.68
N LEU A 367 -21.47 36.72 -4.40
CA LEU A 367 -22.81 36.24 -4.73
C LEU A 367 -23.42 35.37 -3.62
N GLY A 368 -22.61 34.95 -2.65
CA GLY A 368 -23.02 34.09 -1.55
C GLY A 368 -23.44 32.70 -2.04
N CYS A 369 -22.69 32.11 -2.97
CA CYS A 369 -23.10 30.84 -3.58
C CYS A 369 -21.91 29.92 -3.92
N LEU A 370 -22.24 28.65 -4.11
CA LEU A 370 -21.35 27.64 -4.66
C LEU A 370 -21.63 27.49 -6.15
N VAL A 371 -20.68 27.92 -6.98
CA VAL A 371 -20.76 27.86 -8.44
C VAL A 371 -20.40 26.44 -8.90
N ASP A 372 -21.36 25.78 -9.55
CA ASP A 372 -21.25 24.42 -10.09
C ASP A 372 -20.73 24.38 -11.53
N ASP A 373 -20.54 23.17 -12.07
CA ASP A 373 -20.07 22.93 -13.45
C ASP A 373 -21.18 23.05 -14.52
N GLY A 374 -22.39 23.44 -14.12
CA GLY A 374 -23.56 23.57 -14.99
C GLY A 374 -24.34 22.27 -15.21
N SER A 375 -23.76 21.11 -14.90
CA SER A 375 -24.43 19.81 -15.08
C SER A 375 -25.60 19.63 -14.11
N LEU A 376 -26.65 18.93 -14.55
CA LEU A 376 -27.81 18.64 -13.70
C LEU A 376 -27.38 17.88 -12.45
N ARG A 377 -26.58 16.84 -12.62
CA ARG A 377 -26.15 15.98 -11.52
C ARG A 377 -25.37 16.74 -10.46
N CYS A 378 -24.45 17.62 -10.86
CA CYS A 378 -23.71 18.46 -9.91
C CYS A 378 -24.67 19.38 -9.12
N LYS A 379 -25.65 19.99 -9.79
CA LYS A 379 -26.67 20.83 -9.12
C LYS A 379 -27.57 20.03 -8.17
N LEU A 380 -28.04 18.87 -8.59
CA LEU A 380 -28.86 18.00 -7.75
C LEU A 380 -28.06 17.48 -6.56
N PHE A 381 -26.77 17.19 -6.72
CA PHE A 381 -25.93 16.71 -5.64
C PHE A 381 -25.63 17.83 -4.64
N LYS A 382 -25.35 19.05 -5.13
CA LYS A 382 -25.29 20.28 -4.32
C LYS A 382 -26.57 20.49 -3.51
N CYS A 383 -27.73 20.37 -4.16
CA CYS A 383 -29.04 20.45 -3.51
C CYS A 383 -29.20 19.40 -2.41
N TYR A 384 -28.89 18.14 -2.73
CA TYR A 384 -29.02 17.03 -1.79
C TYR A 384 -28.16 17.23 -0.54
N LEU A 385 -26.92 17.71 -0.72
CA LEU A 385 -26.03 18.04 0.39
C LEU A 385 -26.59 19.19 1.24
N HIS A 386 -27.11 20.27 0.64
CA HIS A 386 -27.73 21.37 1.39
C HIS A 386 -28.94 20.89 2.20
N ALA A 387 -29.78 20.03 1.61
CA ALA A 387 -30.94 19.46 2.28
C ALA A 387 -30.53 18.55 3.46
N LEU A 388 -29.45 17.78 3.32
CA LEU A 388 -28.94 16.91 4.38
C LEU A 388 -28.23 17.69 5.48
N THR A 389 -27.46 18.73 5.15
CA THR A 389 -26.80 19.58 6.15
C THR A 389 -27.72 20.68 6.69
N ALA A 390 -29.04 20.53 6.50
CA ALA A 390 -30.02 21.49 6.95
C ALA A 390 -30.06 21.54 8.48
N ASN A 391 -29.42 22.58 9.03
CA ASN A 391 -29.53 22.96 10.42
C ASN A 391 -30.44 24.20 10.55
N CYS A 392 -30.89 24.51 11.77
CA CYS A 392 -31.65 25.73 12.04
C CYS A 392 -30.80 27.01 11.94
N PHE A 393 -29.50 26.88 11.74
CA PHE A 393 -28.57 27.99 11.55
C PHE A 393 -28.37 28.30 10.07
N LEU A 394 -28.19 29.59 9.76
CA LEU A 394 -27.90 30.06 8.41
C LEU A 394 -26.45 29.68 8.04
N ASP A 395 -26.27 29.17 6.82
CA ASP A 395 -24.96 28.99 6.22
C ASP A 395 -24.30 30.37 6.05
N SER A 396 -23.06 30.53 6.53
CA SER A 396 -22.37 31.84 6.50
C SER A 396 -22.00 32.31 5.10
N LEU A 397 -21.96 31.40 4.12
CA LEU A 397 -21.75 31.72 2.71
C LEU A 397 -23.04 32.21 2.06
N THR A 398 -24.14 31.47 2.20
CA THR A 398 -25.39 31.74 1.48
C THR A 398 -26.33 32.70 2.21
N GLY A 399 -26.17 32.85 3.52
CA GLY A 399 -27.10 33.58 4.38
C GLY A 399 -28.46 32.89 4.53
N LYS A 400 -28.58 31.63 4.10
CA LYS A 400 -29.81 30.84 4.10
C LYS A 400 -29.61 29.54 4.88
N THR A 401 -30.70 28.92 5.32
CA THR A 401 -30.63 27.55 5.81
C THR A 401 -30.38 26.58 4.66
N GLY A 402 -29.85 25.39 4.96
CA GLY A 402 -29.65 24.34 3.96
C GLY A 402 -30.96 23.96 3.24
N THR A 403 -32.08 23.94 3.95
CA THR A 403 -33.40 23.67 3.35
C THR A 403 -33.83 24.74 2.35
N GLU A 404 -33.66 26.02 2.68
CA GLU A 404 -34.01 27.13 1.78
C GLU A 404 -33.17 27.09 0.51
N GLU A 405 -31.85 26.91 0.63
CA GLU A 405 -30.96 26.83 -0.52
C GLU A 405 -31.25 25.60 -1.38
N ALA A 406 -31.54 24.45 -0.78
CA ALA A 406 -31.95 23.24 -1.51
C ALA A 406 -33.25 23.45 -2.31
N LEU A 407 -34.26 24.07 -1.69
CA LEU A 407 -35.53 24.39 -2.37
C LEU A 407 -35.32 25.40 -3.50
N GLU A 408 -34.45 26.39 -3.32
CA GLU A 408 -34.12 27.37 -4.35
C GLU A 408 -33.47 26.70 -5.56
N ILE A 409 -32.48 25.83 -5.35
CA ILE A 409 -31.81 25.05 -6.40
C ILE A 409 -32.82 24.17 -7.16
N LEU A 410 -33.70 23.44 -6.45
CA LEU A 410 -34.75 22.62 -7.09
C LEU A 410 -35.78 23.45 -7.85
N SER A 411 -36.06 24.67 -7.39
CA SER A 411 -37.03 25.56 -8.00
C SER A 411 -36.49 26.30 -9.24
N ALA A 412 -35.17 26.39 -9.37
CA ALA A 412 -34.49 27.14 -10.41
C ALA A 412 -34.82 26.66 -11.83
N ALA A 413 -34.85 27.59 -12.78
CA ALA A 413 -35.06 27.24 -14.19
C ALA A 413 -34.00 26.25 -14.70
N SER A 414 -32.75 26.37 -14.21
CA SER A 414 -31.63 25.56 -14.68
C SER A 414 -31.67 24.08 -14.27
N THR A 415 -32.48 23.72 -13.26
CA THR A 415 -32.76 22.32 -12.89
C THR A 415 -34.04 21.82 -13.56
N LYS A 416 -34.98 22.71 -13.92
CA LYS A 416 -36.25 22.38 -14.59
C LYS A 416 -36.19 22.33 -16.12
N SER A 417 -35.18 22.95 -16.74
CA SER A 417 -35.11 23.14 -18.20
C SER A 417 -34.54 21.93 -18.97
N LEU A 418 -34.26 20.80 -18.32
CA LEU A 418 -33.59 19.66 -18.94
C LEU A 418 -34.58 18.53 -19.27
N VAL A 419 -34.44 17.96 -20.47
CA VAL A 419 -35.47 17.14 -21.12
C VAL A 419 -35.27 15.63 -20.91
N VAL A 420 -34.06 15.18 -20.54
CA VAL A 420 -33.75 13.76 -20.35
C VAL A 420 -33.00 13.57 -19.03
N LEU A 421 -33.61 12.83 -18.11
CA LEU A 421 -33.00 12.40 -16.86
C LEU A 421 -32.33 11.05 -17.09
N ASP A 422 -31.09 10.91 -16.63
CA ASP A 422 -30.46 9.60 -16.55
C ASP A 422 -30.77 8.90 -15.23
N GLN A 423 -30.39 7.62 -15.15
CA GLN A 423 -30.72 6.77 -14.00
C GLN A 423 -30.14 7.30 -12.68
N LEU A 424 -28.92 7.85 -12.70
CA LEU A 424 -28.27 8.39 -11.50
C LEU A 424 -28.94 9.70 -11.05
N ASP A 425 -29.40 10.52 -11.99
CA ASP A 425 -30.15 11.74 -11.68
C ASP A 425 -31.51 11.41 -11.05
N ILE A 426 -32.19 10.37 -11.56
CA ILE A 426 -33.44 9.84 -10.98
C ILE A 426 -33.20 9.34 -9.55
N GLU A 427 -32.17 8.55 -9.33
CA GLU A 427 -31.81 8.04 -7.99
C GLU A 427 -31.56 9.18 -7.01
N LEU A 428 -30.83 10.21 -7.43
CA LEU A 428 -30.55 11.38 -6.60
C LEU A 428 -31.82 12.20 -6.29
N LEU A 429 -32.73 12.37 -7.27
CA LEU A 429 -34.03 12.99 -7.04
C LEU A 429 -34.90 12.18 -6.06
N LEU A 430 -34.86 10.85 -6.14
CA LEU A 430 -35.55 9.98 -5.19
C LEU A 430 -34.94 10.12 -3.78
N SER A 431 -33.62 10.19 -3.65
CA SER A 431 -32.96 10.46 -2.37
C SER A 431 -33.36 11.81 -1.77
N ILE A 432 -33.47 12.86 -2.58
CA ILE A 432 -33.97 14.18 -2.15
C ILE A 432 -35.44 14.07 -1.72
N ALA A 433 -36.28 13.38 -2.50
CA ALA A 433 -37.71 13.23 -2.20
C ALA A 433 -37.96 12.50 -0.88
N GLN A 434 -37.08 11.55 -0.50
CA GLN A 434 -37.16 10.83 0.78
C GLN A 434 -36.87 11.73 2.00
N LEU A 435 -36.22 12.89 1.82
CA LEU A 435 -36.01 13.86 2.91
C LEU A 435 -37.27 14.65 3.23
N ALA A 436 -38.22 14.75 2.28
CA ALA A 436 -39.46 15.47 2.50
C ALA A 436 -40.42 14.64 3.39
N PRO A 437 -41.16 15.28 4.32
CA PRO A 437 -42.16 14.57 5.11
C PRO A 437 -43.24 13.97 4.21
N ASN A 438 -43.62 12.73 4.49
CA ASN A 438 -44.72 12.07 3.78
C ASN A 438 -46.03 12.82 4.03
N ARG A 439 -46.57 13.46 3.00
CA ARG A 439 -47.88 14.11 3.07
C ARG A 439 -48.97 13.04 3.05
N GLN A 440 -49.50 12.72 4.23
CA GLN A 440 -50.72 11.91 4.38
C GLN A 440 -51.88 12.83 4.70
N PHE A 441 -53.06 12.56 4.13
CA PHE A 441 -54.28 13.28 4.49
C PHE A 441 -54.59 13.06 5.97
N TYR A 442 -54.70 14.13 6.75
CA TYR A 442 -55.13 14.06 8.15
C TYR A 442 -56.39 14.90 8.38
N PRO A 443 -57.50 14.30 8.85
CA PRO A 443 -57.71 12.86 9.04
C PRO A 443 -57.86 12.10 7.71
N ALA A 444 -57.55 10.80 7.69
CA ALA A 444 -57.38 9.97 6.46
C ALA A 444 -58.58 9.91 5.50
N HIS A 445 -59.76 10.40 5.91
CA HIS A 445 -60.99 10.43 5.12
C HIS A 445 -61.28 11.78 4.45
N GLU A 446 -60.54 12.84 4.77
CA GLU A 446 -60.71 14.16 4.13
C GLU A 446 -59.80 14.30 2.91
N LYS A 447 -60.39 14.53 1.72
CA LYS A 447 -59.68 14.75 0.45
C LYS A 447 -59.25 16.20 0.23
N SER A 448 -59.04 16.98 1.28
CA SER A 448 -58.59 18.37 1.16
C SER A 448 -57.51 18.68 2.18
N CYS A 449 -56.33 19.06 1.69
CA CYS A 449 -55.34 19.78 2.49
C CYS A 449 -55.93 21.14 2.83
N LYS A 450 -56.17 21.45 4.11
CA LYS A 450 -56.35 22.85 4.53
C LYS A 450 -54.96 23.48 4.67
N GLU A 451 -54.78 24.64 4.05
CA GLU A 451 -53.53 25.42 4.02
C GLU A 451 -53.05 25.84 5.41
#